data_AF-A0A8C2HNE5-F1
#
_entry.id   AF-A0A8C2HNE5-F1
#
_cell.length_a   1.000
_cell.length_b   1.000
_cell.length_c   1.000
_cell.angle_alpha   90.00
_cell.angle_beta   90.00
_cell.angle_gamma   90.00
#
_symmetry.space_group_name_H-M   'P 1'
#
loop_
_entity.id
_entity.type
_entity.pdbx_description
1 polymer ?
#
loop_
_entity_poly.entity_id
_entity_poly.type
_entity_poly.pdbx_seq_one_letter_code
_entity_poly.pdbx_strand_id
1 'polypeptide(L)'
;MKTILLLAFAVLVSSTPVENNDKKLLGELIDELFREVKRFSNNTKEIFLAELKMNGCKGEFFCQAEHELKEKVSGLSGAKFEHFRTDKKLMRNLKEYNKHHMKTCKPADKDQEILLLVFLEKLLTCAKRVYSQPK
;
A
#
# COMPACT_ATOMS: atom_id res chain seq x y z
N MET A 1 -48.34 -21.52 -26.48
CA MET A 1 -48.16 -20.30 -25.65
C MET A 1 -46.84 -20.42 -24.92
N LYS A 2 -46.02 -19.37 -24.94
CA LYS A 2 -44.66 -19.30 -24.39
C LYS A 2 -44.72 -18.74 -22.96
N THR A 3 -44.02 -19.37 -22.02
CA THR A 3 -43.55 -18.72 -20.80
C THR A 3 -42.22 -19.37 -20.38
N ILE A 4 -41.13 -18.72 -20.78
CA ILE A 4 -39.79 -19.04 -20.27
C ILE A 4 -39.64 -18.23 -18.97
N LEU A 5 -39.58 -18.94 -17.85
CA LEU A 5 -39.28 -18.35 -16.55
C LEU A 5 -37.77 -18.02 -16.52
N LEU A 6 -37.43 -16.74 -16.65
CA LEU A 6 -36.05 -16.26 -16.44
C LEU A 6 -35.90 -15.89 -14.95
N LEU A 7 -35.34 -16.81 -14.17
CA LEU A 7 -34.81 -16.52 -12.84
C LEU A 7 -33.47 -15.80 -13.01
N ALA A 8 -33.51 -14.47 -13.02
CA ALA A 8 -32.33 -13.64 -12.89
C ALA A 8 -31.84 -13.67 -11.44
N PHE A 9 -30.80 -14.45 -11.16
CA PHE A 9 -30.05 -14.36 -9.91
C PHE A 9 -29.24 -13.05 -9.93
N ALA A 10 -29.85 -11.95 -9.48
CA ALA A 10 -29.12 -10.75 -9.13
C ALA A 10 -28.37 -11.02 -7.83
N VAL A 11 -27.11 -11.45 -7.93
CA VAL A 11 -26.19 -11.52 -6.78
C VAL A 11 -25.89 -10.08 -6.37
N LEU A 12 -26.68 -9.55 -5.42
CA LEU A 12 -26.39 -8.29 -4.75
C LEU A 12 -25.19 -8.52 -3.83
N VAL A 13 -23.99 -8.26 -4.35
CA VAL A 13 -22.76 -8.21 -3.56
C VAL A 13 -22.79 -6.92 -2.74
N SER A 14 -23.48 -6.93 -1.59
CA SER A 14 -23.45 -5.81 -0.66
C SER A 14 -22.04 -5.69 -0.11
N SER A 15 -21.27 -4.71 -0.59
CA SER A 15 -19.93 -4.45 -0.09
C SER A 15 -20.03 -4.04 1.38
N THR A 16 -19.29 -4.69 2.27
CA THR A 16 -19.32 -4.34 3.68
C THR A 16 -18.73 -2.92 3.89
N PRO A 17 -19.08 -2.19 4.97
CA PRO A 17 -18.57 -0.84 5.22
C PRO A 17 -17.03 -0.76 5.26
N VAL A 18 -16.37 -1.84 5.71
CA VAL A 18 -14.91 -1.96 5.78
C VAL A 18 -14.29 -1.98 4.38
N GLU A 19 -14.88 -2.72 3.44
CA GLU A 19 -14.38 -2.83 2.06
C GLU A 19 -14.45 -1.51 1.27
N ASN A 20 -15.54 -0.75 1.46
CA ASN A 20 -15.65 0.57 0.83
C ASN A 20 -14.62 1.54 1.40
N ASN A 21 -14.24 1.37 2.67
CA ASN A 21 -13.17 2.13 3.30
C ASN A 21 -11.80 1.72 2.75
N ASP A 22 -11.53 0.42 2.56
CA ASP A 22 -10.26 -0.08 2.00
C ASP A 22 -10.00 0.42 0.59
N LYS A 23 -11.01 0.42 -0.27
CA LYS A 23 -10.86 0.91 -1.64
C LYS A 23 -10.55 2.41 -1.68
N LYS A 24 -11.18 3.20 -0.81
CA LYS A 24 -10.86 4.62 -0.63
C LYS A 24 -9.44 4.81 -0.09
N LEU A 25 -9.06 4.07 0.96
CA LEU A 25 -7.72 4.12 1.56
C LEU A 25 -6.63 3.77 0.55
N LEU A 26 -6.82 2.71 -0.24
CA LEU A 26 -5.92 2.32 -1.31
C LEU A 26 -5.82 3.38 -2.41
N GLY A 27 -6.94 3.99 -2.81
CA GLY A 27 -6.94 5.11 -3.75
C GLY A 27 -6.10 6.29 -3.24
N GLU A 28 -6.31 6.70 -2.00
CA GLU A 28 -5.51 7.77 -1.39
C GLU A 28 -4.04 7.37 -1.24
N LEU A 29 -3.75 6.12 -0.87
CA LEU A 29 -2.38 5.60 -0.76
C LEU A 29 -1.65 5.63 -2.10
N ILE A 30 -2.32 5.25 -3.20
CA ILE A 30 -1.78 5.33 -4.56
C ILE A 30 -1.41 6.77 -4.92
N ASP A 31 -2.29 7.74 -4.61
CA ASP A 31 -2.03 9.16 -4.91
C ASP A 31 -0.81 9.70 -4.15
N GLU A 32 -0.70 9.38 -2.85
CA GLU A 32 0.46 9.81 -2.05
C GLU A 32 1.75 9.13 -2.54
N LEU A 33 1.72 7.81 -2.81
CA LEU A 33 2.88 7.08 -3.32
C LEU A 33 3.32 7.58 -4.69
N PHE A 34 2.39 7.92 -5.58
CA PHE A 34 2.74 8.49 -6.89
C PHE A 34 3.47 9.83 -6.76
N ARG A 35 3.04 10.69 -5.81
CA ARG A 35 3.74 11.96 -5.52
C ARG A 35 5.14 11.70 -4.98
N GLU A 36 5.29 10.74 -4.07
CA GLU A 36 6.60 10.42 -3.50
C GLU A 36 7.55 9.79 -4.54
N VAL A 37 7.09 8.85 -5.37
CA VAL A 37 7.89 8.34 -6.49
C VAL A 37 8.41 9.50 -7.34
N LYS A 38 7.53 10.41 -7.77
CA LYS A 38 7.92 11.59 -8.56
C LYS A 38 8.91 12.51 -7.83
N ARG A 39 8.73 12.71 -6.51
CA ARG A 39 9.64 13.52 -5.69
C ARG A 39 11.04 12.92 -5.64
N PHE A 40 11.14 11.60 -5.57
CA PHE A 40 12.40 10.89 -5.46
C PHE A 40 13.03 10.52 -6.82
N SER A 41 12.29 10.56 -7.93
CA SER A 41 12.83 10.30 -9.28
C SER A 41 14.01 11.20 -9.66
N ASN A 42 14.06 12.43 -9.13
CA ASN A 42 15.13 13.39 -9.43
C ASN A 42 16.21 13.43 -8.34
N ASN A 43 16.20 12.51 -7.38
CA ASN A 43 17.06 12.56 -6.20
C ASN A 43 18.09 11.43 -6.25
N THR A 44 19.38 11.80 -6.24
CA THR A 44 20.52 10.86 -6.28
C THR A 44 20.97 10.41 -4.89
N LYS A 45 20.34 10.86 -3.80
CA LYS A 45 20.69 10.37 -2.46
C LYS A 45 20.30 8.91 -2.32
N GLU A 46 21.30 8.09 -2.08
CA GLU A 46 21.17 6.66 -1.84
C GLU A 46 20.63 6.42 -0.42
N ILE A 47 19.34 6.11 -0.34
CA ILE A 47 18.70 5.64 0.89
C ILE A 47 18.30 4.20 0.61
N PHE A 48 18.81 3.30 1.43
CA PHE A 48 18.62 1.87 1.26
C PHE A 48 17.61 1.34 2.29
N LEU A 49 16.70 0.51 1.80
CA LEU A 49 15.67 -0.17 2.59
C LEU A 49 15.75 -1.67 2.31
N ALA A 50 15.33 -2.49 3.27
CA ALA A 50 15.26 -3.93 3.07
C ALA A 50 14.35 -4.27 1.88
N GLU A 51 14.79 -5.18 1.02
CA GLU A 51 13.96 -5.68 -0.07
C GLU A 51 12.83 -6.55 0.45
N LEU A 52 11.61 -6.13 0.17
CA LEU A 52 10.42 -6.86 0.58
C LEU A 52 10.00 -7.87 -0.47
N LYS A 53 9.71 -9.11 -0.03
CA LYS A 53 9.11 -10.14 -0.86
C LYS A 53 7.68 -9.73 -1.21
N MET A 54 7.44 -9.35 -2.47
CA MET A 54 6.12 -8.88 -2.89
C MET A 54 5.02 -9.93 -2.72
N ASN A 55 5.31 -11.23 -2.92
CA ASN A 55 4.39 -12.35 -2.68
C ASN A 55 2.94 -12.14 -3.22
N GLY A 56 2.81 -11.51 -4.40
CA GLY A 56 1.51 -11.19 -4.99
C GLY A 56 0.77 -10.02 -4.31
N CYS A 57 1.47 -9.18 -3.56
CA CYS A 57 0.95 -8.05 -2.80
C CYS A 57 0.00 -8.45 -1.67
N LYS A 58 0.27 -9.59 -1.03
CA LYS A 58 -0.49 -10.10 0.13
C LYS A 58 -0.16 -9.32 1.40
N GLY A 59 -1.06 -9.42 2.40
CA GLY A 59 -1.15 -8.52 3.55
C GLY A 59 0.16 -8.19 4.29
N GLU A 60 1.09 -9.14 4.43
CA GLU A 60 2.38 -8.88 5.12
C GLU A 60 3.22 -7.80 4.41
N PHE A 61 3.12 -7.68 3.08
CA PHE A 61 3.94 -6.74 2.31
C PHE A 61 3.71 -5.28 2.72
N PHE A 62 2.45 -4.83 2.82
CA PHE A 62 2.13 -3.46 3.21
C PHE A 62 2.53 -3.17 4.66
N CYS A 63 2.48 -4.19 5.50
CA CYS A 63 2.88 -4.06 6.89
C CYS A 63 4.40 -3.95 7.06
N GLN A 64 5.15 -4.81 6.38
CA GLN A 64 6.60 -4.71 6.31
C GLN A 64 7.04 -3.39 5.68
N ALA A 65 6.29 -2.90 4.69
CA ALA A 65 6.56 -1.62 4.08
C ALA A 65 6.37 -0.44 5.05
N GLU A 66 5.31 -0.47 5.86
CA GLU A 66 5.12 0.51 6.93
C GLU A 66 6.29 0.49 7.91
N HIS A 67 6.72 -0.71 8.32
CA HIS A 67 7.80 -0.87 9.27
C HIS A 67 9.12 -0.29 8.74
N GLU A 68 9.53 -0.64 7.52
CA GLU A 68 10.78 -0.14 6.94
C GLU A 68 10.76 1.36 6.69
N LEU A 69 9.65 1.93 6.17
CA LEU A 69 9.54 3.38 6.02
C LEU A 69 9.62 4.08 7.38
N LYS A 70 8.98 3.52 8.41
CA LYS A 70 9.01 4.04 9.77
C LYS A 70 10.41 4.02 10.37
N GLU A 71 11.13 2.91 10.26
CA GLU A 71 12.46 2.76 10.84
C GLU A 71 13.52 3.57 10.10
N LYS A 72 13.47 3.58 8.77
CA LYS A 72 14.60 4.08 7.94
C LYS A 72 14.39 5.47 7.36
N VAL A 73 13.15 5.90 7.18
CA VAL A 73 12.84 7.14 6.44
C VAL A 73 12.19 8.21 7.30
N SER A 74 11.26 7.85 8.20
CA SER A 74 10.51 8.82 9.02
C SER A 74 11.38 9.71 9.90
N GLY A 75 12.55 9.21 10.33
CA GLY A 75 13.50 9.95 11.18
C GLY A 75 14.47 10.84 10.41
N LEU A 76 14.51 10.75 9.07
CA LEU A 76 15.46 11.53 8.28
C LEU A 76 15.07 13.00 8.26
N SER A 77 16.06 13.88 8.46
CA SER A 77 15.86 15.32 8.47
C SER A 77 15.70 15.90 7.07
N GLY A 78 14.76 16.82 6.89
CA GLY A 78 14.58 17.62 5.69
C GLY A 78 13.16 17.59 5.14
N ALA A 79 12.74 18.67 4.48
CA ALA A 79 11.37 18.83 3.98
C ALA A 79 10.90 17.71 3.04
N LYS A 80 11.83 17.08 2.31
CA LYS A 80 11.51 15.95 1.42
C LYS A 80 11.10 14.68 2.15
N PHE A 81 11.50 14.52 3.42
CA PHE A 81 11.13 13.36 4.24
C PHE A 81 9.90 13.62 5.12
N GLU A 82 9.38 14.85 5.10
CA GLU A 82 8.23 15.25 5.92
C GLU A 82 7.06 14.30 5.79
N HIS A 83 6.78 13.86 4.57
CA HIS A 83 5.66 12.99 4.19
C HIS A 83 5.77 11.56 4.72
N PHE A 84 6.95 11.14 5.17
CA PHE A 84 7.16 9.82 5.78
C PHE A 84 7.02 9.85 7.29
N ARG A 85 6.78 10.99 7.95
CA ARG A 85 6.50 10.96 9.39
C ARG A 85 5.19 10.23 9.66
N THR A 86 5.10 9.54 10.81
CA THR A 86 3.98 8.64 11.14
C THR A 86 2.61 9.34 11.17
N ASP A 87 2.58 10.65 11.46
CA ASP A 87 1.38 11.49 11.48
C ASP A 87 0.94 11.97 10.10
N LYS A 88 1.79 11.80 9.07
CA LYS A 88 1.45 12.21 7.71
C LYS A 88 0.57 11.21 6.99
N LYS A 89 -0.13 11.74 6.00
CA LYS A 89 -1.17 11.03 5.25
C LYS A 89 -0.68 9.71 4.66
N LEU A 90 0.52 9.65 4.07
CA LEU A 90 1.08 8.40 3.53
C LEU A 90 1.18 7.31 4.61
N MET A 91 1.90 7.59 5.70
CA MET A 91 2.10 6.63 6.79
C MET A 91 0.80 6.30 7.53
N ARG A 92 -0.06 7.30 7.74
CA ARG A 92 -1.37 7.11 8.38
C ARG A 92 -2.27 6.19 7.57
N ASN A 93 -2.32 6.37 6.25
CA ASN A 93 -3.16 5.55 5.38
C ASN A 93 -2.62 4.12 5.27
N LEU A 94 -1.30 3.96 5.22
CA LEU A 94 -0.66 2.64 5.25
C LEU A 94 -0.95 1.90 6.56
N LYS A 95 -0.82 2.59 7.70
CA LYS A 95 -1.16 2.06 9.03
C LYS A 95 -2.63 1.67 9.13
N GLU A 96 -3.54 2.51 8.65
CA GLU A 96 -4.98 2.22 8.71
C GLU A 96 -5.34 1.01 7.85
N TYR A 97 -4.81 0.94 6.63
CA TYR A 97 -4.96 -0.23 5.77
C TYR A 97 -4.44 -1.50 6.47
N ASN A 98 -3.27 -1.45 7.09
CA ASN A 98 -2.71 -2.59 7.81
C ASN A 98 -3.56 -3.05 9.00
N LYS A 99 -4.27 -2.14 9.70
CA LYS A 99 -5.19 -2.55 10.79
C LYS A 99 -6.33 -3.44 10.30
N HIS A 100 -6.80 -3.24 9.08
CA HIS A 100 -7.90 -4.02 8.52
C HIS A 100 -7.45 -5.41 8.06
N HIS A 101 -6.18 -5.55 7.67
CA HIS A 101 -5.68 -6.77 7.00
C HIS A 101 -4.66 -7.57 7.80
N MET A 102 -4.04 -6.99 8.83
CA MET A 102 -2.94 -7.62 9.57
C MET A 102 -3.14 -7.53 11.08
N LYS A 103 -3.22 -8.70 11.74
CA LYS A 103 -3.21 -8.80 13.21
C LYS A 103 -1.80 -8.71 13.80
N THR A 104 -0.81 -9.24 13.07
CA THR A 104 0.58 -9.29 13.48
C THR A 104 1.47 -8.94 12.30
N CYS A 105 2.54 -8.20 12.56
CA CYS A 105 3.50 -7.77 11.55
C CYS A 105 4.89 -8.27 11.93
N LYS A 106 5.42 -9.24 11.18
CA LYS A 106 6.83 -9.60 11.32
C LYS A 106 7.66 -8.66 10.45
N PRO A 107 8.73 -8.05 10.98
CA PRO A 107 9.69 -7.32 10.16
C PRO A 107 10.21 -8.20 9.02
N ALA A 108 10.63 -7.58 7.93
CA ALA A 108 11.24 -8.30 6.83
C ALA A 108 12.64 -8.82 7.19
N ASP A 109 13.01 -9.95 6.61
CA ASP A 109 14.40 -10.42 6.64
C ASP A 109 15.29 -9.41 5.90
N LYS A 110 16.38 -8.96 6.52
CA LYS A 110 17.26 -7.90 6.01
C LYS A 110 18.41 -8.49 5.18
N ASP A 111 18.08 -9.37 4.25
CA ASP A 111 19.08 -10.12 3.44
C ASP A 111 19.59 -9.30 2.25
N GLN A 112 18.75 -8.43 1.70
CA GLN A 112 19.03 -7.60 0.52
C GLN A 112 18.48 -6.19 0.74
N GLU A 113 19.15 -5.20 0.16
CA GLU A 113 18.72 -3.81 0.22
C GLU A 113 18.47 -3.24 -1.18
N ILE A 114 17.46 -2.37 -1.28
CA ILE A 114 17.10 -1.66 -2.50
C ILE A 114 16.97 -0.16 -2.21
N LEU A 115 17.14 0.65 -3.26
CA LEU A 115 16.95 2.10 -3.17
C LEU A 115 15.51 2.44 -2.77
N LEU A 116 15.34 3.51 -1.99
CA LEU A 116 14.04 4.04 -1.58
C LEU A 116 13.11 4.28 -2.78
N LEU A 117 13.62 4.81 -3.89
CA LEU A 117 12.82 4.99 -5.10
C LEU A 117 12.23 3.65 -5.58
N VAL A 118 13.07 2.62 -5.72
CA VAL A 118 12.66 1.28 -6.16
C VAL A 118 11.68 0.67 -5.16
N PHE A 119 11.91 0.88 -3.87
CA PHE A 119 11.00 0.45 -2.82
C PHE A 119 9.61 1.09 -2.96
N LEU A 120 9.54 2.42 -3.16
CA LEU A 120 8.29 3.16 -3.35
C LEU A 120 7.57 2.74 -4.63
N GLU A 121 8.30 2.46 -5.71
CA GLU A 121 7.74 1.95 -6.97
C GLU A 121 7.13 0.55 -6.79
N LYS A 122 7.80 -0.34 -6.06
CA LYS A 122 7.23 -1.66 -5.70
C LYS A 122 5.97 -1.53 -4.84
N LEU A 123 6.00 -0.64 -3.85
CA LEU A 123 4.84 -0.37 -2.99
C LEU A 123 3.66 0.22 -3.78
N LEU A 124 3.92 1.19 -4.66
CA LEU A 124 2.92 1.76 -5.57
C LEU A 124 2.32 0.70 -6.51
N THR A 125 3.17 -0.17 -7.06
CA THR A 125 2.75 -1.28 -7.93
C THR A 125 1.81 -2.21 -7.17
N CYS A 126 2.14 -2.55 -5.92
CA CYS A 126 1.28 -3.37 -5.09
C CYS A 126 -0.04 -2.69 -4.72
N ALA A 127 -0.01 -1.42 -4.33
CA ALA A 127 -1.23 -0.67 -4.02
C ALA A 127 -2.18 -0.63 -5.22
N LYS A 128 -1.66 -0.36 -6.43
CA LYS A 128 -2.44 -0.39 -7.69
C LYS A 128 -3.00 -1.78 -7.98
N ARG A 129 -2.19 -2.82 -7.82
CA ARG A 129 -2.62 -4.21 -8.04
C ARG A 129 -3.80 -4.55 -7.14
N VAL A 130 -3.68 -4.32 -5.83
CA VAL A 130 -4.76 -4.62 -4.88
C VAL A 130 -6.00 -3.78 -5.16
N TYR A 131 -5.84 -2.47 -5.44
CA TYR A 131 -6.95 -1.59 -5.80
C TYR A 131 -7.73 -2.07 -7.04
N SER A 132 -7.02 -2.64 -8.01
CA SER A 132 -7.58 -3.14 -9.28
C SER A 132 -8.24 -4.51 -9.18
N GLN A 133 -8.04 -5.25 -8.09
CA GLN A 133 -8.62 -6.59 -7.95
C GLN A 133 -10.15 -6.50 -7.96
N PRO A 134 -10.83 -7.38 -8.72
CA PRO A 134 -12.28 -7.50 -8.62
C PRO A 134 -12.66 -7.90 -7.20
N LYS A 135 -13.83 -7.41 -6.77
CA LYS A 135 -14.42 -7.73 -5.48
C LYS A 135 -14.78 -9.21 -5.41
#